data_AF-A0AA90NNZ0-F1
#
_entry.id   AF-A0AA90NNZ0-F1
#
_cell.length_a   1.000
_cell.length_b   1.000
_cell.length_c   1.000
_cell.angle_alpha   90.00
_cell.angle_beta   90.00
_cell.angle_gamma   90.00
#
_symmetry.space_group_name_H-M   'P 1'
#
loop_
_entity.id
_entity.type
_entity.pdbx_description
1 polymer ?
#
loop_
_entity_poly.entity_id
_entity_poly.type
_entity_poly.pdbx_seq_one_letter_code
_entity_poly.pdbx_strand_id
1 'polypeptide(L)' 'MSDHAVENALRDIQSMRVFVGLSLNGTIPGHTTIMNFRHLLERHDLVRKIFNEVNDWLSDAGVLVK' A
#
# COMPACT_ATOMS: atom_id res chain seq x y z
N MET A 1 4.41 -8.25 4.90
CA MET A 1 3.52 -7.87 6.01
C MET A 1 2.22 -8.65 5.87
N SER A 2 1.59 -9.09 6.96
CA SER A 2 0.24 -9.67 6.89
C SER A 2 -0.80 -8.57 6.69
N ASP A 3 -1.99 -8.91 6.18
CA ASP A 3 -3.09 -7.94 6.00
C ASP A 3 -3.51 -7.31 7.35
N HIS A 4 -3.36 -8.04 8.47
CA HIS A 4 -3.52 -7.52 9.83
C HIS A 4 -2.45 -6.48 10.22
N ALA A 5 -1.20 -6.69 9.81
CA ALA A 5 -0.15 -5.73 10.10
C ALA A 5 -0.38 -4.41 9.35
N VAL A 6 -0.95 -4.46 8.15
CA VAL A 6 -1.36 -3.25 7.40
C VAL A 6 -2.52 -2.56 8.11
N GLU A 7 -3.54 -3.31 8.56
CA GLU A 7 -4.65 -2.73 9.33
C GLU A 7 -4.15 -2.00 10.58
N ASN A 8 -3.25 -2.63 11.35
CA ASN A 8 -2.66 -2.01 12.54
C ASN A 8 -1.81 -0.79 12.20
N ALA A 9 -1.00 -0.84 11.13
CA ALA A 9 -0.24 0.32 10.67
C ALA A 9 -1.15 1.50 10.29
N LEU A 10 -2.27 1.25 9.60
CA LEU A 10 -3.27 2.28 9.31
C LEU A 10 -3.92 2.80 10.60
N ARG A 11 -4.14 1.96 11.61
CA ARG A 11 -4.73 2.39 12.88
C ARG A 11 -3.79 3.28 13.68
N ASP A 12 -2.53 2.88 13.79
CA ASP A 12 -1.58 3.39 14.78
C ASP A 12 -0.61 4.45 14.22
N ILE A 13 -0.37 4.44 12.90
CA ILE A 13 0.62 5.31 12.24
C ILE A 13 -0.11 6.31 11.34
N GLN A 14 -0.15 7.56 11.79
CA GLN A 14 -0.85 8.63 11.07
C GLN A 14 -0.26 8.90 9.68
N SER A 15 1.07 8.88 9.55
CA SER A 15 1.73 9.05 8.25
C SER A 15 1.38 7.95 7.26
N MET A 16 1.06 6.73 7.73
CA MET A 16 0.59 5.66 6.87
C MET A 16 -0.78 5.97 6.28
N ARG A 17 -1.71 6.55 7.07
CA ARG A 17 -3.01 6.99 6.54
C ARG A 17 -2.87 8.08 5.48
N VAL A 18 -2.02 9.07 5.75
CA VAL A 18 -1.73 10.15 4.79
C VAL A 18 -1.13 9.57 3.52
N PHE A 19 -0.18 8.64 3.65
CA PHE A 19 0.49 7.99 2.52
C PHE A 19 -0.50 7.25 1.61
N VAL A 20 -1.46 6.50 2.17
CA VAL A 20 -2.48 5.79 1.39
C VAL A 20 -3.69 6.67 1.01
N GLY A 21 -3.66 7.96 1.32
CA GLY A 21 -4.73 8.90 1.01
C GLY A 21 -6.02 8.71 1.81
N LEU A 22 -5.96 8.06 2.98
CA LEU A 22 -7.11 7.91 3.87
C LEU A 22 -7.27 9.12 4.79
N SER A 23 -8.53 9.48 5.06
CA SER A 23 -8.86 10.53 6.02
C SER A 23 -8.39 10.15 7.43
N LEU A 24 -7.82 11.12 8.13
CA LEU A 24 -7.35 10.99 9.50
C LEU A 24 -8.49 10.70 10.49
N ASN A 25 -9.69 11.20 10.19
CA ASN A 25 -10.89 11.05 11.02
C ASN A 25 -11.88 10.04 10.42
N GLY A 26 -11.52 9.36 9.33
CA GLY A 26 -12.38 8.40 8.63
C GLY A 26 -12.25 6.97 9.13
N THR A 27 -13.18 6.13 8.70
CA THR A 27 -13.12 4.68 8.89
C THR A 27 -11.92 4.10 8.13
N ILE A 28 -11.16 3.23 8.79
CA ILE A 28 -10.08 2.48 8.14
C ILE A 28 -10.60 1.13 7.64
N PRO A 29 -10.07 0.62 6.51
CA PRO A 29 -10.39 -0.71 6.03
C PRO A 29 -9.86 -1.77 7.00
N GLY A 30 -10.67 -2.78 7.32
CA GLY A 30 -10.22 -3.96 8.06
C GLY A 30 -9.33 -4.87 7.22
N HIS A 31 -8.63 -5.80 7.87
CA HIS A 31 -7.71 -6.76 7.24
C HIS A 31 -8.38 -7.59 6.13
N THR A 32 -9.67 -7.91 6.24
CA THR A 32 -10.39 -8.63 5.17
C THR A 32 -10.58 -7.77 3.91
N THR A 33 -10.84 -6.47 4.07
CA THR A 33 -10.91 -5.52 2.96
C THR A 33 -9.54 -5.36 2.30
N ILE A 34 -8.48 -5.27 3.10
CA ILE A 34 -7.08 -5.19 2.62
C ILE A 34 -6.70 -6.46 1.86
N MET A 35 -7.04 -7.63 2.41
CA MET A 35 -6.83 -8.94 1.77
C MET A 35 -7.53 -9.03 0.41
N ASN A 36 -8.80 -8.61 0.34
CA ASN A 36 -9.56 -8.61 -0.92
C ASN A 36 -8.96 -7.66 -1.96
N PHE A 37 -8.49 -6.47 -1.53
CA PHE A 37 -7.77 -5.55 -2.41
C PHE A 37 -6.49 -6.16 -2.96
N ARG A 38 -5.68 -6.81 -2.09
CA ARG A 38 -4.48 -7.54 -2.51
C ARG A 38 -4.81 -8.62 -3.53
N HIS A 39 -5.82 -9.45 -3.29
CA HIS A 39 -6.25 -10.47 -4.23
C HIS A 39 -6.74 -9.91 -5.57
N LEU A 40 -7.36 -8.73 -5.57
CA LEU A 40 -7.74 -8.05 -6.80
C LEU A 40 -6.50 -7.66 -7.62
N LEU A 41 -5.49 -7.07 -6.98
CA LEU A 41 -4.23 -6.73 -7.64
C LEU A 41 -3.50 -7.97 -8.17
N GLU A 42 -3.46 -9.05 -7.39
CA GLU A 42 -2.86 -10.34 -7.78
C GLU A 42 -3.57 -10.93 -9.02
N ARG A 43 -4.91 -10.92 -9.03
CA ARG A 43 -5.71 -11.45 -10.15
C ARG A 43 -5.41 -10.75 -11.48
N HIS A 44 -5.11 -9.45 -11.43
CA HIS A 44 -4.81 -8.65 -12.61
C HIS A 44 -3.29 -8.51 -12.87
N ASP A 45 -2.44 -9.23 -12.13
CA ASP A 45 -0.97 -9.14 -12.19
C ASP A 45 -0.48 -7.68 -12.08
N LEU A 46 -1.18 -6.87 -11.28
CA LEU A 46 -0.90 -5.44 -11.12
C LEU A 46 0.16 -5.18 -10.05
N VAL A 47 0.31 -6.07 -9.07
CA VAL A 47 1.29 -5.90 -7.98
C VAL A 47 2.69 -5.66 -8.57
N ARG A 48 3.18 -6.58 -9.40
CA ARG A 48 4.52 -6.47 -9.99
C ARG A 48 4.66 -5.28 -10.93
N LYS A 49 3.62 -4.98 -11.72
CA LYS A 49 3.65 -3.85 -12.68
C LYS A 49 3.76 -2.51 -11.96
N ILE A 50 2.94 -2.31 -10.92
CA ILE A 50 2.98 -1.09 -10.11
C ILE A 50 4.33 -0.96 -9.39
N PHE A 51 4.85 -2.05 -8.81
CA PHE A 51 6.15 -2.01 -8.14
C PHE A 51 7.30 -1.66 -9.10
N ASN A 52 7.31 -2.24 -10.30
CA ASN A 52 8.34 -1.92 -11.29
C ASN A 52 8.25 -0.46 -11.72
N GLU A 53 7.05 0.03 -12.05
CA GLU A 53 6.84 1.43 -12.44
C GLU A 53 7.31 2.42 -11.35
N VAL A 54 7.01 2.12 -10.08
CA VAL A 54 7.46 2.95 -8.95
C VAL A 54 8.98 2.90 -8.81
N ASN A 55 9.60 1.73 -8.97
CA ASN A 55 11.05 1.58 -8.91
C ASN A 55 11.75 2.32 -10.06
N ASP A 56 11.20 2.26 -11.27
CA ASP A 56 11.72 2.96 -12.45
C ASP A 56 11.63 4.47 -12.22
N TRP A 57 10.47 4.96 -11.76
CA TRP A 57 10.30 6.38 -11.39
C TRP A 57 11.26 6.84 -10.29
N LEU A 58 11.46 6.02 -9.24
CA LEU A 58 12.41 6.34 -8.16
C LEU A 58 13.87 6.35 -8.67
N SER A 59 14.21 5.41 -9.56
CA SER A 59 15.54 5.34 -10.17
C SER A 59 15.81 6.56 -11.04
N ASP A 60 14.82 6.99 -11.84
CA ASP A 60 14.90 8.21 -12.65
C ASP A 60 15.03 9.47 -11.78
N ALA A 61 14.41 9.48 -10.60
CA ALA A 61 14.58 10.54 -9.60
C ALA A 61 15.94 10.52 -8.87
N GLY A 62 16.84 9.59 -9.21
CA GLY A 62 18.15 9.43 -8.56
C GLY A 62 18.07 8.79 -7.17
N VAL A 63 16.94 8.22 -6.79
CA VAL A 63 16.75 7.49 -5.52
C VAL A 63 17.09 6.02 -5.77
N LEU A 64 18.25 5.58 -5.28
CA LEU A 64 18.65 4.18 -5.35
C LEU A 64 17.79 3.34 -4.40
N VAL A 65 16.84 2.60 -4.96
CA VAL A 65 16.10 1.56 -4.25
C VAL A 65 16.84 0.25 -4.46
N LYS A 66 17.45 -0.30 -3.41
CA LYS A 66 18.08 -1.64 -3.40
C LYS A 66 17.11 -2.68 -2.87
#